data_AF-A0A955WDZ6-F1
#
_entry.id   AF-A0A955WDZ6-F1
#
_cell.length_a   1.000
_cell.length_b   1.000
_cell.length_c   1.000
_cell.angle_alpha   90.00
_cell.angle_beta   90.00
_cell.angle_gamma   90.00
#
_symmetry.space_group_name_H-M   'P 1'
#
loop_
_entity.id
_entity.type
_entity.pdbx_description
1 polymer ?
#
loop_
_entity_poly.entity_id
_entity_poly.type
_entity_poly.pdbx_seq_one_letter_code
_entity_poly.pdbx_strand_id
1 'polypeptide(L)'
;MTEPTPAIPPRIFQHGKRQQWGRAVLLEELSDRRIFLFEDGTERAIHQEYYEKMSVLPCAPDEAHRIDRAARRNRPSTSTKTKAALKRPEIEFSQQVALFKAQFPGGFQDPDYLVSERGTGDDRLKDAAIARAADVLSQDALGELIEEGNFAAVLDSAAACLEGTTGTTQRAEITRFRTMPDNAHENFARALQELLYGEGPLVRRFDEYVLAMRIDGGASWPAATWLPACALPSEFVFVKPTYFKKQTLVLELELNYDSNPNGTTYEQFLRAATRCQERLIAAGLKPRDLMDVAAFVNTTLTPTAIRSVSEKPKRAKKEA
;
A
#
# COMPACT_ATOMS: atom_id res chain seq x y z
N MET A 1 3.32 -1.25 -34.40
CA MET A 1 3.83 -2.19 -33.38
C MET A 1 5.21 -1.69 -33.00
N THR A 2 5.28 -0.86 -31.96
CA THR A 2 6.55 -0.41 -31.37
C THR A 2 6.84 -1.34 -30.21
N GLU A 3 7.86 -2.17 -30.35
CA GLU A 3 8.39 -2.97 -29.26
C GLU A 3 8.75 -2.05 -28.08
N PRO A 4 8.40 -2.39 -26.84
CA PRO A 4 8.87 -1.64 -25.69
C PRO A 4 10.39 -1.82 -25.58
N THR A 5 11.13 -0.73 -25.74
CA THR A 5 12.58 -0.69 -25.48
C THR A 5 12.84 -1.27 -24.09
N PRO A 6 13.65 -2.33 -23.94
CA PRO A 6 13.97 -2.88 -22.63
C PRO A 6 14.62 -1.77 -21.79
N ALA A 7 14.07 -1.52 -20.59
CA ALA A 7 14.61 -0.54 -19.68
C ALA A 7 16.06 -0.91 -19.33
N ILE A 8 17.01 -0.08 -19.76
CA ILE A 8 18.44 -0.30 -19.49
C ILE A 8 18.63 -0.26 -17.97
N PRO A 9 19.19 -1.32 -17.34
CA PRO A 9 19.37 -1.36 -15.89
C PRO A 9 20.25 -0.18 -15.44
N PRO A 10 19.94 0.44 -14.28
CA PRO A 10 20.65 1.61 -13.82
C PRO A 10 22.13 1.27 -13.57
N ARG A 11 23.04 2.13 -14.02
CA ARG A 11 24.47 1.95 -13.73
C ARG A 11 24.71 2.26 -12.26
N ILE A 12 25.32 1.32 -11.56
CA ILE A 12 25.70 1.47 -10.16
C ILE A 12 27.13 1.97 -10.06
N PHE A 13 27.35 2.91 -9.15
CA PHE A 13 28.64 3.53 -8.88
C PHE A 13 29.03 3.36 -7.42
N GLN A 14 30.33 3.37 -7.15
CA GLN A 14 30.89 3.42 -5.80
C GLN A 14 32.10 4.35 -5.76
N HIS A 15 32.28 5.07 -4.65
CA HIS A 15 33.44 5.95 -4.49
C HIS A 15 34.67 5.15 -4.03
N GLY A 16 35.76 5.18 -4.80
CA GLY A 16 36.94 4.32 -4.58
C GLY A 16 37.59 4.49 -3.19
N LYS A 17 37.72 5.72 -2.68
CA LYS A 17 38.29 6.00 -1.34
C LYS A 17 37.27 6.13 -0.21
N ARG A 18 35.97 6.20 -0.53
CA ARG A 18 34.90 6.51 0.44
C ARG A 18 33.81 5.46 0.33
N GLN A 19 34.22 4.20 0.44
CA GLN A 19 33.33 3.05 0.28
C GLN A 19 32.20 3.03 1.32
N GLN A 20 32.42 3.67 2.48
CA GLN A 20 31.39 3.85 3.52
C GLN A 20 30.20 4.70 3.08
N TRP A 21 30.29 5.44 1.97
CA TRP A 21 29.14 6.13 1.39
C TRP A 21 28.12 5.16 0.77
N GLY A 22 28.50 3.91 0.56
CA GLY A 22 27.65 2.91 -0.08
C GLY A 22 27.66 3.01 -1.59
N ARG A 23 26.69 2.31 -2.20
CA ARG A 23 26.50 2.27 -3.66
C ARG A 23 25.59 3.41 -4.08
N ALA A 24 25.68 3.83 -5.34
CA ALA A 24 24.92 4.96 -5.84
C ALA A 24 24.45 4.78 -7.27
N VAL A 25 23.38 5.51 -7.61
CA VAL A 25 22.90 5.66 -8.99
C VAL A 25 23.14 7.08 -9.48
N LEU A 26 23.41 7.23 -10.77
CA LEU A 26 23.51 8.55 -11.40
C LEU A 26 22.10 9.13 -11.59
N LEU A 27 21.82 10.29 -10.99
CA LEU A 27 20.56 11.01 -11.15
C LEU A 27 20.60 11.99 -12.31
N GLU A 28 21.68 12.77 -12.40
CA GLU A 28 21.78 13.88 -13.33
C GLU A 28 23.25 14.13 -13.70
N GLU A 29 23.47 14.50 -14.96
CA GLU A 29 24.77 14.90 -15.47
C GLU A 29 24.68 16.34 -15.97
N LEU A 30 25.36 17.24 -15.28
CA LEU A 30 25.47 18.66 -15.60
C LEU A 30 26.84 18.94 -16.24
N SER A 31 27.03 20.14 -16.78
CA SER A 31 28.26 20.53 -17.48
C SER A 31 29.52 20.47 -16.62
N ASP A 32 29.42 20.76 -15.32
CA ASP A 32 30.56 20.83 -14.38
C ASP A 32 30.56 19.71 -13.32
N ARG A 33 29.46 18.95 -13.18
CA ARG A 33 29.27 17.97 -12.11
C ARG A 33 28.26 16.86 -12.46
N ARG A 34 28.37 15.73 -11.77
CA ARG A 34 27.39 14.64 -11.76
C ARG A 34 26.73 14.53 -10.39
N ILE A 35 25.41 14.34 -10.35
CA ILE A 35 24.64 14.16 -9.13
C ILE A 35 24.34 12.67 -8.96
N PHE A 36 24.78 12.10 -7.83
CA PHE A 36 24.57 10.70 -7.49
C PHE A 36 23.62 10.58 -6.29
N LEU A 37 22.72 9.61 -6.33
CA LEU A 37 21.88 9.22 -5.19
C LEU A 37 22.42 7.94 -4.57
N PHE A 38 22.83 8.02 -3.32
CA PHE A 38 23.40 6.90 -2.58
C PHE A 38 22.30 6.06 -1.93
N GLU A 39 22.62 4.81 -1.59
CA GLU A 39 21.69 3.88 -0.94
C GLU A 39 21.12 4.41 0.37
N ASP A 40 21.85 5.27 1.08
CA ASP A 40 21.37 5.93 2.30
C ASP A 40 20.38 7.08 2.01
N GLY A 41 20.05 7.33 0.73
CA GLY A 41 19.17 8.39 0.27
C GLY A 41 19.87 9.74 0.04
N THR A 42 21.16 9.85 0.36
CA THR A 42 21.90 11.11 0.25
C THR A 42 22.24 11.40 -1.21
N GLU A 43 21.96 12.63 -1.65
CA GLU A 43 22.46 13.14 -2.92
C GLU A 43 23.86 13.74 -2.74
N ARG A 44 24.80 13.38 -3.62
CA ARG A 44 26.12 14.01 -3.65
C ARG A 44 26.46 14.46 -5.07
N ALA A 45 26.80 15.73 -5.20
CA ALA A 45 27.38 16.28 -6.42
C ALA A 45 28.89 16.02 -6.45
N ILE A 46 29.37 15.43 -7.53
CA ILE A 46 30.79 15.18 -7.78
C ILE A 46 31.20 16.07 -8.94
N HIS A 47 32.18 16.95 -8.75
CA HIS A 47 32.72 17.81 -9.80
C HIS A 47 33.52 17.00 -10.82
N GLN A 48 33.60 17.47 -12.07
CA GLN A 48 34.27 16.77 -13.18
C GLN A 48 35.71 16.31 -12.88
N GLU A 49 36.47 17.11 -12.15
CA GLU A 49 37.85 16.80 -11.73
C GLU A 49 37.95 15.57 -10.81
N TYR A 50 36.82 15.10 -10.28
CA TYR A 50 36.75 13.97 -9.35
C TYR A 50 35.96 12.78 -9.90
N TYR A 51 35.59 12.77 -11.19
CA TYR A 51 34.85 11.65 -11.79
C TYR A 51 35.61 10.33 -11.70
N GLU A 52 36.93 10.33 -11.79
CA GLU A 52 37.78 9.15 -11.62
C GLU A 52 37.61 8.46 -10.26
N LYS A 53 37.14 9.20 -9.23
CA LYS A 53 36.91 8.64 -7.89
C LYS A 53 35.60 7.85 -7.81
N MET A 54 34.72 7.97 -8.80
CA MET A 54 33.46 7.22 -8.90
C MET A 54 33.61 6.12 -9.95
N SER A 55 33.74 4.89 -9.49
CA SER A 55 33.90 3.72 -10.36
C SER A 55 32.55 3.03 -10.57
N VAL A 56 32.30 2.57 -11.80
CA VAL A 56 31.15 1.71 -12.08
C VAL A 56 31.37 0.39 -11.35
N LEU A 57 30.38 -0.03 -10.57
CA LEU A 57 30.35 -1.31 -9.88
C LEU A 57 29.56 -2.32 -10.75
N PRO A 58 30.22 -3.36 -11.28
CA PRO A 58 29.51 -4.44 -11.97
C PRO A 58 28.56 -5.14 -11.00
N CYS A 59 27.28 -5.18 -11.33
CA CYS A 59 26.28 -5.92 -10.57
C CYS A 59 25.21 -6.48 -11.51
N ALA A 60 24.49 -7.50 -11.06
CA ALA A 60 23.41 -8.10 -11.83
C ALA A 60 22.26 -7.08 -12.03
N PRO A 61 21.49 -7.14 -13.14
CA PRO A 61 20.38 -6.21 -13.39
C PRO A 61 19.38 -6.10 -12.23
N ASP A 62 19.04 -7.20 -11.56
CA ASP A 62 18.14 -7.17 -10.41
C ASP A 62 18.75 -6.52 -9.18
N GLU A 63 20.06 -6.66 -8.98
CA GLU A 63 20.78 -5.96 -7.92
C GLU A 63 20.84 -4.45 -8.19
N ALA A 64 21.09 -4.04 -9.44
CA ALA A 64 21.06 -2.65 -9.83
C ALA A 64 19.70 -1.99 -9.55
N HIS A 65 18.60 -2.67 -9.91
CA HIS A 65 17.26 -2.17 -9.60
C HIS A 65 16.96 -2.15 -8.09
N ARG A 66 17.49 -3.10 -7.30
CA ARG A 66 17.36 -3.08 -5.83
C ARG A 66 18.07 -1.86 -5.23
N ILE A 67 19.28 -1.57 -5.67
CA ILE A 67 20.07 -0.42 -5.22
C ILE A 67 19.39 0.89 -5.59
N ASP A 68 18.94 1.04 -6.84
CA ASP A 68 18.22 2.24 -7.30
C ASP A 68 16.96 2.50 -6.48
N ARG A 69 16.15 1.46 -6.23
CA ARG A 69 14.93 1.59 -5.42
C ARG A 69 15.23 1.89 -3.97
N ALA A 70 16.22 1.24 -3.36
CA ALA A 70 16.63 1.52 -1.98
C ALA A 70 17.10 2.98 -1.83
N ALA A 71 17.92 3.45 -2.79
CA ALA A 71 18.40 4.82 -2.85
C ALA A 71 17.24 5.82 -3.00
N ARG A 72 16.27 5.56 -3.90
CA ARG A 72 15.07 6.39 -4.09
C ARG A 72 14.10 6.35 -2.91
N ARG A 73 13.96 5.20 -2.24
CA ARG A 73 13.17 5.03 -1.02
C ARG A 73 13.74 5.87 0.11
N ASN A 74 15.06 5.85 0.27
CA ASN A 74 15.73 6.56 1.34
C ASN A 74 15.92 8.05 1.02
N ARG A 75 15.70 8.47 -0.23
CA ARG A 75 15.84 9.87 -0.68
C ARG A 75 14.94 10.79 0.17
N PRO A 76 15.50 11.75 0.90
CA PRO A 76 14.72 12.77 1.56
C PRO A 76 13.89 13.51 0.51
N SER A 77 12.59 13.66 0.75
CA SER A 77 11.73 14.44 -0.15
C SER A 77 12.27 15.88 -0.26
N THR A 78 12.74 16.27 -1.45
CA THR A 78 13.18 17.65 -1.77
C THR A 78 12.02 18.65 -1.85
N SER A 79 10.82 18.25 -1.40
CA SER A 79 9.71 19.14 -1.16
C SER A 79 10.04 20.07 0.01
N THR A 80 10.59 21.24 -0.30
CA THR A 80 10.58 22.43 0.57
C THR A 80 9.17 23.03 0.69
N LYS A 81 8.11 22.23 0.50
CA LYS A 81 6.88 22.45 1.26
C LYS A 81 7.10 21.71 2.57
N THR A 82 7.33 22.45 3.64
CA THR A 82 7.05 21.98 5.01
C THR A 82 5.82 21.10 4.90
N LYS A 83 5.95 19.77 5.05
CA LYS A 83 4.81 18.85 4.97
C LYS A 83 3.80 19.43 5.94
N ALA A 84 2.76 20.10 5.45
CA ALA A 84 1.78 20.71 6.32
C ALA A 84 1.29 19.57 7.20
N ALA A 85 1.54 19.68 8.50
CA ALA A 85 1.20 18.63 9.44
C ALA A 85 -0.26 18.26 9.17
N LEU A 86 -0.51 16.97 8.98
CA LEU A 86 -1.85 16.51 8.68
C LEU A 86 -2.76 17.00 9.81
N LYS A 87 -3.71 17.86 9.49
CA LYS A 87 -4.61 18.42 10.50
C LYS A 87 -5.53 17.31 10.98
N ARG A 88 -5.64 17.17 12.31
CA ARG A 88 -6.64 16.28 12.92
C ARG A 88 -8.02 16.68 12.38
N PRO A 89 -8.80 15.72 11.85
CA PRO A 89 -10.13 16.04 11.37
C PRO A 89 -10.99 16.49 12.56
N GLU A 90 -11.93 17.41 12.32
CA GLU A 90 -12.89 17.90 13.32
C GLU A 90 -14.01 16.86 13.58
N ILE A 91 -13.61 15.63 13.89
CA ILE A 91 -14.51 14.53 14.23
C ILE A 91 -13.85 13.63 15.27
N GLU A 92 -14.58 13.36 16.33
CA GLU A 92 -14.19 12.40 17.35
C GLU A 92 -14.68 11.00 17.01
N PHE A 93 -14.03 9.98 17.57
CA PHE A 93 -14.40 8.59 17.28
C PHE A 93 -15.86 8.27 17.63
N SER A 94 -16.38 8.80 18.76
CA SER A 94 -17.79 8.61 19.15
C SER A 94 -18.75 9.18 18.11
N GLN A 95 -18.38 10.27 17.45
CA GLN A 95 -19.15 10.88 16.36
C GLN A 95 -19.08 10.02 15.10
N GLN A 96 -17.92 9.40 14.79
CA GLN A 96 -17.86 8.41 13.71
C GLN A 96 -18.79 7.23 13.95
N VAL A 97 -18.84 6.71 15.19
CA VAL A 97 -19.78 5.63 15.56
C VAL A 97 -21.22 6.09 15.41
N ALA A 98 -21.56 7.30 15.84
CA ALA A 98 -22.90 7.85 15.69
C ALA A 98 -23.31 8.01 14.22
N LEU A 99 -22.42 8.52 13.37
CA LEU A 99 -22.64 8.61 11.93
C LEU A 99 -22.87 7.23 11.32
N PHE A 100 -22.02 6.27 11.65
CA PHE A 100 -22.13 4.91 11.13
C PHE A 100 -23.44 4.25 11.54
N LYS A 101 -23.86 4.38 12.81
CA LYS A 101 -25.16 3.87 13.29
C LYS A 101 -26.36 4.63 12.73
N ALA A 102 -26.21 5.91 12.41
CA ALA A 102 -27.28 6.68 11.76
C ALA A 102 -27.50 6.22 10.31
N GLN A 103 -26.42 5.85 9.62
CA GLN A 103 -26.48 5.30 8.26
C GLN A 103 -26.91 3.83 8.27
N PHE A 104 -26.41 3.04 9.23
CA PHE A 104 -26.64 1.61 9.35
C PHE A 104 -27.08 1.27 10.79
N PRO A 105 -28.38 1.35 11.11
CA PRO A 105 -28.90 1.11 12.45
C PRO A 105 -28.52 -0.27 13.02
N GLY A 106 -28.45 -1.30 12.18
CA GLY A 106 -27.97 -2.64 12.53
C GLY A 106 -26.45 -2.79 12.63
N GLY A 107 -25.68 -1.72 12.43
CA GLY A 107 -24.23 -1.73 12.39
C GLY A 107 -23.69 -2.55 11.21
N PHE A 108 -22.69 -3.40 11.46
CA PHE A 108 -22.09 -4.27 10.44
C PHE A 108 -23.00 -5.43 9.99
N GLN A 109 -24.12 -5.62 10.67
CA GLN A 109 -25.13 -6.63 10.37
C GLN A 109 -26.36 -6.00 9.70
N ASP A 110 -26.34 -4.68 9.48
CA ASP A 110 -27.41 -3.97 8.81
C ASP A 110 -27.56 -4.46 7.36
N PRO A 111 -28.77 -4.81 6.88
CA PRO A 111 -28.97 -5.29 5.51
C PRO A 111 -28.43 -4.34 4.45
N ASP A 112 -28.57 -3.03 4.64
CA ASP A 112 -28.09 -2.04 3.66
C ASP A 112 -26.56 -1.98 3.67
N TYR A 113 -25.93 -2.14 4.84
CA TYR A 113 -24.46 -2.29 4.93
C TYR A 113 -23.99 -3.54 4.20
N LEU A 114 -24.64 -4.68 4.46
CA LEU A 114 -24.29 -5.95 3.84
C LEU A 114 -24.43 -5.91 2.32
N VAL A 115 -25.47 -5.27 1.79
CA VAL A 115 -25.64 -5.11 0.34
C VAL A 115 -24.62 -4.12 -0.25
N SER A 116 -24.44 -2.95 0.37
CA SER A 116 -23.64 -1.87 -0.23
C SER A 116 -22.13 -2.06 -0.10
N GLU A 117 -21.65 -2.53 1.05
CA GLU A 117 -20.22 -2.59 1.35
C GLU A 117 -19.63 -3.99 1.17
N ARG A 118 -20.45 -5.03 1.26
CA ARG A 118 -20.02 -6.43 1.32
C ARG A 118 -20.52 -7.23 0.13
N GLY A 119 -21.75 -6.97 -0.30
CA GLY A 119 -22.34 -7.46 -1.53
C GLY A 119 -22.86 -8.88 -1.45
N THR A 120 -23.78 -9.14 -0.51
CA THR A 120 -24.63 -10.34 -0.59
C THR A 120 -25.40 -10.34 -1.92
N GLY A 121 -24.90 -11.12 -2.89
CA GLY A 121 -25.54 -11.32 -4.21
C GLY A 121 -24.92 -10.59 -5.40
N ASP A 122 -23.77 -9.91 -5.27
CA ASP A 122 -23.02 -9.32 -6.41
C ASP A 122 -21.55 -9.76 -6.39
N ASP A 123 -21.15 -10.49 -7.43
CA ASP A 123 -19.80 -11.05 -7.60
C ASP A 123 -18.68 -10.00 -7.72
N ARG A 124 -19.05 -8.72 -7.87
CA ARG A 124 -18.15 -7.56 -8.01
C ARG A 124 -17.83 -6.88 -6.68
N LEU A 125 -18.37 -7.39 -5.57
CA LEU A 125 -18.25 -6.80 -4.24
C LEU A 125 -17.37 -7.65 -3.30
N LYS A 126 -17.18 -7.16 -2.07
CA LYS A 126 -16.06 -7.59 -1.22
C LYS A 126 -16.17 -9.03 -0.74
N ASP A 127 -17.36 -9.55 -0.41
CA ASP A 127 -17.51 -10.93 0.07
C ASP A 127 -17.21 -11.94 -1.05
N ALA A 128 -17.60 -11.66 -2.29
CA ALA A 128 -17.21 -12.48 -3.45
C ALA A 128 -15.70 -12.42 -3.72
N ALA A 129 -15.08 -11.25 -3.52
CA ALA A 129 -13.64 -11.09 -3.66
C ALA A 129 -12.85 -11.82 -2.57
N ILE A 130 -13.32 -11.77 -1.32
CA ILE A 130 -12.75 -12.52 -0.20
C ILE A 130 -12.88 -14.02 -0.46
N ALA A 131 -14.07 -14.50 -0.87
CA ALA A 131 -14.27 -15.91 -1.17
C ALA A 131 -13.36 -16.40 -2.30
N ARG A 132 -13.23 -15.62 -3.38
CA ARG A 132 -12.32 -15.92 -4.49
C ARG A 132 -10.86 -15.97 -4.04
N ALA A 133 -10.42 -14.97 -3.26
CA ALA A 133 -9.06 -14.91 -2.75
C ALA A 133 -8.76 -16.06 -1.78
N ALA A 134 -9.71 -16.43 -0.91
CA ALA A 134 -9.58 -17.56 -0.01
C ALA A 134 -9.42 -18.91 -0.74
N ASP A 135 -10.00 -19.03 -1.95
CA ASP A 135 -9.83 -20.20 -2.80
C ASP A 135 -8.46 -20.17 -3.50
N VAL A 136 -8.22 -19.16 -4.35
CA VAL A 136 -7.08 -19.14 -5.27
C VAL A 136 -5.76 -18.66 -4.66
N LEU A 137 -5.81 -18.00 -3.49
CA LEU A 137 -4.64 -17.54 -2.75
C LEU A 137 -4.47 -18.27 -1.42
N SER A 138 -5.14 -19.42 -1.22
CA SER A 138 -4.93 -20.27 -0.05
C SER A 138 -3.50 -20.80 0.02
N GLN A 139 -3.08 -21.21 1.23
CA GLN A 139 -1.75 -21.80 1.42
C GLN A 139 -1.55 -23.04 0.53
N ASP A 140 -2.58 -23.88 0.43
CA ASP A 140 -2.55 -25.09 -0.39
C ASP A 140 -2.51 -24.73 -1.88
N ALA A 141 -3.42 -23.88 -2.38
CA ALA A 141 -3.45 -23.52 -3.79
C ALA A 141 -2.16 -22.81 -4.26
N LEU A 142 -1.61 -21.90 -3.44
CA LEU A 142 -0.32 -21.28 -3.75
C LEU A 142 0.83 -22.30 -3.67
N GLY A 143 0.80 -23.19 -2.67
CA GLY A 143 1.79 -24.25 -2.50
C GLY A 143 1.87 -25.17 -3.72
N GLU A 144 0.73 -25.71 -4.15
CA GLU A 144 0.62 -26.58 -5.33
C GLU A 144 1.17 -25.89 -6.60
N LEU A 145 0.71 -24.68 -6.91
CA LEU A 145 1.17 -23.95 -8.09
C LEU A 145 2.67 -23.62 -8.03
N ILE A 146 3.22 -23.32 -6.85
CA ILE A 146 4.64 -23.03 -6.68
C ILE A 146 5.49 -24.30 -6.80
N GLU A 147 5.02 -25.43 -6.26
CA GLU A 147 5.71 -26.73 -6.38
C GLU A 147 5.74 -27.24 -7.82
N GLU A 148 4.66 -27.02 -8.58
CA GLU A 148 4.58 -27.33 -10.01
C GLU A 148 5.36 -26.33 -10.89
N GLY A 149 5.85 -25.23 -10.32
CA GLY A 149 6.53 -24.16 -11.05
C GLY A 149 5.59 -23.31 -11.92
N ASN A 150 4.27 -23.39 -11.70
CA ASN A 150 3.25 -22.66 -12.44
C ASN A 150 3.03 -21.24 -11.88
N PHE A 151 4.10 -20.44 -11.90
CA PHE A 151 4.08 -19.08 -11.34
C PHE A 151 3.19 -18.11 -12.13
N ALA A 152 2.98 -18.35 -13.42
CA ALA A 152 2.08 -17.57 -14.26
C ALA A 152 0.63 -17.69 -13.77
N ALA A 153 0.19 -18.89 -13.38
CA ALA A 153 -1.15 -19.09 -12.81
C ALA A 153 -1.33 -18.35 -11.48
N VAL A 154 -0.28 -18.25 -10.64
CA VAL A 154 -0.34 -17.43 -9.41
C VAL A 154 -0.55 -15.95 -9.75
N LEU A 155 0.17 -15.43 -10.75
CA LEU A 155 -0.01 -14.04 -11.21
C LEU A 155 -1.44 -13.81 -11.74
N ASP A 156 -1.97 -14.74 -12.55
CA ASP A 156 -3.32 -14.63 -13.11
C ASP A 156 -4.41 -14.67 -12.02
N SER A 157 -4.28 -15.57 -11.05
CA SER A 157 -5.18 -15.65 -9.88
C SER A 157 -5.16 -14.36 -9.06
N ALA A 158 -3.97 -13.81 -8.79
CA ALA A 158 -3.81 -12.53 -8.12
C ALA A 158 -4.42 -11.37 -8.94
N ALA A 159 -4.18 -11.32 -10.25
CA ALA A 159 -4.72 -10.29 -11.11
C ALA A 159 -6.26 -10.33 -11.17
N ALA A 160 -6.85 -11.52 -11.25
CA ALA A 160 -8.30 -11.70 -11.21
C ALA A 160 -8.91 -11.19 -9.90
N CYS A 161 -8.22 -11.37 -8.77
CA CYS A 161 -8.64 -10.81 -7.48
C CYS A 161 -8.59 -9.27 -7.45
N LEU A 162 -7.63 -8.65 -8.14
CA LEU A 162 -7.55 -7.18 -8.26
C LEU A 162 -8.63 -6.60 -9.19
N GLU A 163 -9.01 -7.32 -10.25
CA GLU A 163 -10.02 -6.89 -11.23
C GLU A 163 -11.45 -7.02 -10.73
N GLY A 164 -11.71 -8.04 -9.93
CA GLY A 164 -13.05 -8.44 -9.51
C GLY A 164 -13.72 -7.50 -8.51
N THR A 165 -13.15 -6.34 -8.16
CA THR A 165 -13.77 -5.44 -7.18
C THR A 165 -13.64 -3.97 -7.56
N THR A 166 -14.78 -3.28 -7.58
CA THR A 166 -14.84 -1.88 -7.98
C THR A 166 -14.25 -0.97 -6.90
N GLY A 167 -13.43 0.01 -7.30
CA GLY A 167 -12.97 1.09 -6.42
C GLY A 167 -11.90 0.70 -5.39
N THR A 168 -11.24 -0.44 -5.60
CA THR A 168 -10.13 -0.93 -4.78
C THR A 168 -8.79 -0.59 -5.43
N THR A 169 -8.58 -0.97 -6.68
CA THR A 169 -7.32 -0.73 -7.43
C THR A 169 -7.59 -0.01 -8.76
N GLN A 170 -6.66 0.83 -9.21
CA GLN A 170 -6.81 1.53 -10.48
C GLN A 170 -6.56 0.57 -11.66
N ARG A 171 -7.41 0.62 -12.69
CA ARG A 171 -7.28 -0.24 -13.88
C ARG A 171 -5.89 -0.20 -14.52
N ALA A 172 -5.27 0.98 -14.57
CA ALA A 172 -3.92 1.12 -15.12
C ALA A 172 -2.85 0.39 -14.30
N GLU A 173 -2.99 0.31 -12.97
CA GLU A 173 -2.09 -0.46 -12.11
C GLU A 173 -2.28 -1.95 -12.32
N ILE A 174 -3.54 -2.41 -12.44
CA ILE A 174 -3.87 -3.80 -12.76
C ILE A 174 -3.25 -4.18 -14.10
N THR A 175 -3.40 -3.35 -15.14
CA THR A 175 -2.79 -3.59 -16.45
C THR A 175 -1.27 -3.75 -16.33
N ARG A 176 -0.59 -2.83 -15.62
CA ARG A 176 0.86 -2.91 -15.40
C ARG A 176 1.26 -4.17 -14.64
N PHE A 177 0.48 -4.56 -13.65
CA PHE A 177 0.68 -5.79 -12.88
C PHE A 177 0.55 -7.04 -13.77
N ARG A 178 -0.45 -7.10 -14.66
CA ARG A 178 -0.61 -8.21 -15.62
C ARG A 178 0.52 -8.29 -16.64
N THR A 179 1.08 -7.15 -17.03
CA THR A 179 2.20 -7.10 -17.98
C THR A 179 3.56 -7.32 -17.29
N MET A 180 3.57 -7.82 -16.06
CA MET A 180 4.81 -8.23 -15.38
C MET A 180 5.55 -9.27 -16.26
N PRO A 181 6.87 -9.09 -16.49
CA PRO A 181 7.64 -10.01 -17.32
C PRO A 181 7.74 -11.40 -16.68
N ASP A 182 7.76 -12.45 -17.50
CA ASP A 182 7.74 -13.85 -17.08
C ASP A 182 8.84 -14.21 -16.06
N ASN A 183 10.03 -13.61 -16.22
CA ASN A 183 11.15 -13.81 -15.30
C ASN A 183 10.92 -13.26 -13.88
N ALA A 184 9.87 -12.45 -13.67
CA ALA A 184 9.49 -11.92 -12.37
C ALA A 184 8.35 -12.69 -11.70
N HIS A 185 7.66 -13.59 -12.43
CA HIS A 185 6.49 -14.31 -11.91
C HIS A 185 6.84 -15.17 -10.71
N GLU A 186 7.96 -15.91 -10.74
CA GLU A 186 8.40 -16.72 -9.61
C GLU A 186 8.64 -15.89 -8.35
N ASN A 187 9.36 -14.77 -8.51
CA ASN A 187 9.66 -13.89 -7.38
C ASN A 187 8.37 -13.29 -6.79
N PHE A 188 7.40 -12.92 -7.64
CA PHE A 188 6.08 -12.47 -7.18
C PHE A 188 5.33 -13.57 -6.43
N ALA A 189 5.23 -14.78 -7.01
CA ALA A 189 4.49 -15.88 -6.41
C ALA A 189 5.03 -16.24 -5.02
N ARG A 190 6.35 -16.36 -4.88
CA ARG A 190 7.00 -16.66 -3.59
C ARG A 190 6.84 -15.53 -2.59
N ALA A 191 6.98 -14.27 -3.00
CA ALA A 191 6.81 -13.14 -2.10
C ALA A 191 5.36 -12.97 -1.63
N LEU A 192 4.37 -13.28 -2.48
CA LEU A 192 2.96 -13.31 -2.08
C LEU A 192 2.69 -14.45 -1.08
N GLN A 193 3.16 -15.67 -1.35
CA GLN A 193 3.03 -16.80 -0.42
C GLN A 193 3.69 -16.49 0.93
N GLU A 194 4.90 -15.92 0.91
CA GLU A 194 5.61 -15.51 2.12
C GLU A 194 4.86 -14.43 2.89
N LEU A 195 4.27 -13.42 2.22
CA LEU A 195 3.45 -12.40 2.89
C LEU A 195 2.21 -13.00 3.56
N LEU A 196 1.55 -13.97 2.94
CA LEU A 196 0.31 -14.54 3.48
C LEU A 196 0.57 -15.59 4.56
N TYR A 197 1.53 -16.49 4.34
CA TYR A 197 1.71 -17.71 5.14
C TYR A 197 3.14 -17.93 5.66
N GLY A 198 4.07 -17.05 5.29
CA GLY A 198 5.46 -17.13 5.72
C GLY A 198 5.66 -16.69 7.17
N GLU A 199 6.81 -17.09 7.72
CA GLU A 199 7.19 -16.77 9.09
C GLU A 199 8.06 -15.51 9.17
N GLY A 200 8.12 -14.91 10.37
CA GLY A 200 9.00 -13.78 10.64
C GLY A 200 8.36 -12.41 10.41
N PRO A 201 9.17 -11.32 10.48
CA PRO A 201 8.65 -9.98 10.62
C PRO A 201 7.81 -9.54 9.42
N LEU A 202 6.56 -9.14 9.68
CA LEU A 202 5.64 -8.65 8.65
C LEU A 202 6.26 -7.54 7.79
N VAL A 203 7.00 -6.62 8.42
CA VAL A 203 7.64 -5.50 7.72
C VAL A 203 8.50 -5.98 6.56
N ARG A 204 9.31 -7.03 6.78
CA ARG A 204 10.16 -7.63 5.75
C ARG A 204 9.31 -8.31 4.67
N ARG A 205 8.35 -9.15 5.07
CA ARG A 205 7.50 -9.91 4.13
C ARG A 205 6.71 -8.99 3.22
N PHE A 206 6.20 -7.88 3.76
CA PHE A 206 5.47 -6.86 2.99
C PHE A 206 6.40 -6.07 2.05
N ASP A 207 7.61 -5.69 2.49
CA ASP A 207 8.58 -4.99 1.64
C ASP A 207 8.98 -5.84 0.43
N GLU A 208 9.26 -7.13 0.63
CA GLU A 208 9.60 -8.05 -0.47
C GLU A 208 8.42 -8.27 -1.42
N TYR A 209 7.20 -8.39 -0.90
CA TYR A 209 6.00 -8.48 -1.72
C TYR A 209 5.78 -7.24 -2.59
N VAL A 210 5.83 -6.03 -2.01
CA VAL A 210 5.67 -4.78 -2.76
C VAL A 210 6.74 -4.65 -3.84
N LEU A 211 7.98 -5.06 -3.53
CA LEU A 211 9.08 -5.10 -4.49
C LEU A 211 8.78 -6.04 -5.66
N ALA A 212 8.20 -7.19 -5.36
CA ALA A 212 7.90 -8.24 -6.32
C ALA A 212 6.68 -7.94 -7.20
N MET A 213 5.77 -7.03 -6.79
CA MET A 213 4.65 -6.61 -7.63
C MET A 213 5.08 -5.95 -8.96
N ARG A 214 6.32 -5.45 -9.08
CA ARG A 214 6.94 -4.90 -10.32
C ARG A 214 6.03 -3.97 -11.14
N ILE A 215 5.13 -3.23 -10.49
CA ILE A 215 4.28 -2.24 -11.15
C ILE A 215 5.12 -1.02 -11.53
N ASP A 216 5.21 -0.70 -12.82
CA ASP A 216 5.93 0.51 -13.26
C ASP A 216 5.33 1.77 -12.61
N GLY A 217 6.20 2.65 -12.12
CA GLY A 217 5.81 3.82 -11.32
C GLY A 217 5.49 3.51 -9.85
N GLY A 218 5.58 2.24 -9.43
CA GLY A 218 5.31 1.79 -8.06
C GLY A 218 3.85 1.41 -7.83
N ALA A 219 3.63 0.45 -6.94
CA ALA A 219 2.30 0.08 -6.47
C ALA A 219 1.71 1.19 -5.58
N SER A 220 0.42 1.47 -5.71
CA SER A 220 -0.30 2.26 -4.74
C SER A 220 -0.62 1.46 -3.47
N TRP A 221 -0.90 2.15 -2.37
CA TRP A 221 -1.37 1.53 -1.12
C TRP A 221 -2.60 0.64 -1.31
N PRO A 222 -3.65 1.05 -2.04
CA PRO A 222 -4.77 0.16 -2.32
C PRO A 222 -4.37 -1.10 -3.09
N ALA A 223 -3.53 -0.98 -4.13
CA ALA A 223 -3.06 -2.13 -4.91
C ALA A 223 -2.25 -3.12 -4.03
N ALA A 224 -1.33 -2.60 -3.22
CA ALA A 224 -0.46 -3.40 -2.37
C ALA A 224 -1.21 -4.09 -1.22
N THR A 225 -2.34 -3.54 -0.77
CA THR A 225 -3.04 -4.07 0.42
C THR A 225 -4.32 -4.83 0.09
N TRP A 226 -4.78 -4.81 -1.16
CA TRP A 226 -6.03 -5.49 -1.55
C TRP A 226 -5.92 -7.02 -1.47
N LEU A 227 -4.92 -7.62 -2.13
CA LEU A 227 -4.73 -9.07 -2.12
C LEU A 227 -4.65 -9.66 -0.71
N PRO A 228 -3.74 -9.19 0.18
CA PRO A 228 -3.67 -9.74 1.53
C PRO A 228 -4.94 -9.50 2.35
N ALA A 229 -5.57 -8.33 2.22
CA ALA A 229 -6.82 -8.04 2.93
C ALA A 229 -8.01 -8.90 2.45
N CYS A 230 -7.98 -9.42 1.22
CA CYS A 230 -8.98 -10.37 0.74
C CYS A 230 -8.66 -11.80 1.14
N ALA A 231 -7.39 -12.21 1.06
CA ALA A 231 -6.99 -13.58 1.37
C ALA A 231 -7.13 -13.90 2.86
N LEU A 232 -6.71 -12.98 3.74
CA LEU A 232 -6.74 -13.15 5.19
C LEU A 232 -7.30 -11.88 5.86
N PRO A 233 -8.61 -11.60 5.72
CA PRO A 233 -9.23 -10.35 6.16
C PRO A 233 -9.19 -10.12 7.67
N SER A 234 -8.99 -11.17 8.46
CA SER A 234 -8.81 -11.09 9.91
C SER A 234 -7.40 -10.61 10.31
N GLU A 235 -6.43 -10.72 9.41
CA GLU A 235 -5.01 -10.40 9.67
C GLU A 235 -4.55 -9.14 8.95
N PHE A 236 -5.04 -8.91 7.73
CA PHE A 236 -4.63 -7.81 6.88
C PHE A 236 -5.74 -6.79 6.66
N VAL A 237 -5.36 -5.51 6.68
CA VAL A 237 -6.28 -4.40 6.41
C VAL A 237 -6.07 -3.83 5.01
N PHE A 238 -7.16 -3.54 4.34
CA PHE A 238 -7.16 -2.77 3.09
C PHE A 238 -7.01 -1.27 3.39
N VAL A 239 -6.03 -0.62 2.76
CA VAL A 239 -5.66 0.76 3.08
C VAL A 239 -5.98 1.73 1.96
N LYS A 240 -6.86 2.70 2.27
CA LYS A 240 -6.97 3.97 1.55
C LYS A 240 -6.30 5.08 2.37
N PRO A 241 -5.07 5.52 2.03
CA PRO A 241 -4.28 6.41 2.88
C PRO A 241 -5.00 7.72 3.25
N THR A 242 -5.82 8.25 2.35
CA THR A 242 -6.62 9.47 2.58
C THR A 242 -7.45 9.39 3.87
N TYR A 243 -8.00 8.22 4.19
CA TYR A 243 -8.85 8.01 5.37
C TYR A 243 -8.05 7.45 6.54
N PHE A 244 -7.16 6.49 6.30
CA PHE A 244 -6.37 5.89 7.38
C PHE A 244 -5.45 6.89 8.07
N LYS A 245 -4.85 7.84 7.35
CA LYS A 245 -4.06 8.92 7.97
C LYS A 245 -4.91 9.82 8.88
N LYS A 246 -6.19 10.01 8.58
CA LYS A 246 -7.11 10.75 9.45
C LYS A 246 -7.49 9.90 10.67
N GLN A 247 -7.71 8.61 10.45
CA GLN A 247 -8.06 7.69 11.53
C GLN A 247 -6.93 7.58 12.56
N THR A 248 -5.66 7.55 12.16
CA THR A 248 -4.55 7.57 13.12
C THR A 248 -4.60 8.80 14.01
N LEU A 249 -4.93 9.98 13.46
CA LEU A 249 -5.08 11.21 14.24
C LEU A 249 -6.28 11.17 15.20
N VAL A 250 -7.42 10.59 14.79
CA VAL A 250 -8.59 10.42 15.67
C VAL A 250 -8.33 9.39 16.79
N LEU A 251 -7.48 8.41 16.52
CA LEU A 251 -7.04 7.41 17.49
C LEU A 251 -5.83 7.86 18.33
N GLU A 252 -5.30 9.07 18.06
CA GLU A 252 -4.11 9.62 18.72
C GLU A 252 -2.87 8.72 18.59
N LEU A 253 -2.72 8.10 17.42
CA LEU A 253 -1.59 7.25 17.06
C LEU A 253 -0.61 8.02 16.18
N GLU A 254 0.68 7.81 16.44
CA GLU A 254 1.76 8.30 15.57
C GLU A 254 1.75 7.54 14.24
N LEU A 255 1.99 8.28 13.15
CA LEU A 255 2.09 7.73 11.80
C LEU A 255 3.24 8.39 11.05
N ASN A 256 4.28 7.61 10.78
CA ASN A 256 5.38 7.96 9.89
C ASN A 256 5.00 7.57 8.46
N TYR A 257 4.12 8.38 7.86
CA TYR A 257 3.55 8.09 6.55
C TYR A 257 4.56 8.26 5.42
N ASP A 258 4.73 7.16 4.67
CA ASP A 258 5.30 7.15 3.33
C ASP A 258 4.19 6.97 2.28
N SER A 259 4.26 7.73 1.18
CA SER A 259 3.37 7.56 0.04
C SER A 259 3.61 6.28 -0.74
N ASN A 260 4.83 5.74 -0.70
CA ASN A 260 5.18 4.45 -1.29
C ASN A 260 4.88 3.33 -0.29
N PRO A 261 4.11 2.29 -0.68
CA PRO A 261 3.86 1.15 0.18
C PRO A 261 5.15 0.52 0.70
N ASN A 262 5.20 0.28 2.01
CA ASN A 262 6.31 -0.36 2.71
C ASN A 262 5.81 -0.96 4.02
N GLY A 263 6.54 -1.94 4.53
CA GLY A 263 6.17 -2.71 5.71
C GLY A 263 6.09 -1.88 6.99
N THR A 264 6.96 -0.87 7.14
CA THR A 264 6.98 -0.03 8.36
C THR A 264 5.72 0.83 8.47
N THR A 265 5.33 1.49 7.39
CA THR A 265 4.07 2.26 7.35
C THR A 265 2.86 1.32 7.39
N TYR A 266 2.94 0.11 6.80
CA TYR A 266 1.83 -0.83 6.80
C TYR A 266 1.53 -1.39 8.20
N GLU A 267 2.57 -1.72 8.98
CA GLU A 267 2.42 -2.14 10.38
C GLU A 267 1.72 -1.07 11.24
N GLN A 268 2.01 0.21 10.99
CA GLN A 268 1.34 1.33 11.66
C GLN A 268 -0.14 1.43 11.25
N PHE A 269 -0.47 1.18 9.98
CA PHE A 269 -1.87 1.11 9.53
C PHE A 269 -2.60 -0.09 10.13
N LEU A 270 -1.96 -1.25 10.27
CA LEU A 270 -2.54 -2.40 10.97
C LEU A 270 -2.80 -2.10 12.43
N ARG A 271 -1.84 -1.50 13.14
CA ARG A 271 -2.04 -1.05 14.53
C ARG A 271 -3.24 -0.10 14.65
N ALA A 272 -3.40 0.82 13.70
CA ALA A 272 -4.56 1.71 13.66
C ALA A 272 -5.87 0.97 13.38
N ALA A 273 -5.86 -0.04 12.51
CA ALA A 273 -7.01 -0.88 12.22
C ALA A 273 -7.42 -1.71 13.45
N THR A 274 -6.48 -2.41 14.10
CA THR A 274 -6.72 -3.17 15.34
C THR A 274 -7.27 -2.26 16.44
N ARG A 275 -6.64 -1.10 16.66
CA ARG A 275 -7.13 -0.13 17.65
C ARG A 275 -8.52 0.41 17.33
N CYS A 276 -8.82 0.63 16.05
CA CYS A 276 -10.16 0.99 15.59
C CYS A 276 -11.18 -0.12 15.92
N GLN A 277 -10.83 -1.37 15.59
CA GLN A 277 -11.66 -2.56 15.84
C GLN A 277 -12.00 -2.70 17.33
N GLU A 278 -11.00 -2.59 18.21
CA GLU A 278 -11.19 -2.61 19.67
C GLU A 278 -12.19 -1.54 20.13
N ARG A 279 -12.07 -0.31 19.63
CA ARG A 279 -12.99 0.78 19.99
C ARG A 279 -14.39 0.59 19.42
N LEU A 280 -14.52 -0.02 18.23
CA LEU A 280 -15.81 -0.38 17.65
C LEU A 280 -16.51 -1.44 18.52
N ILE A 281 -15.78 -2.47 18.93
CA ILE A 281 -16.27 -3.53 19.84
C ILE A 281 -16.69 -2.92 21.17
N ALA A 282 -15.87 -2.06 21.77
CA ALA A 282 -16.20 -1.35 23.01
C ALA A 282 -17.44 -0.44 22.86
N ALA A 283 -17.75 0.03 21.66
CA ALA A 283 -18.96 0.81 21.35
C ALA A 283 -20.19 -0.06 20.99
N GLY A 284 -20.09 -1.37 21.18
CA GLY A 284 -21.15 -2.36 20.95
C GLY A 284 -21.38 -2.73 19.49
N LEU A 285 -20.44 -2.41 18.59
CA LEU A 285 -20.48 -2.85 17.20
C LEU A 285 -19.71 -4.17 17.03
N LYS A 286 -20.03 -4.96 16.00
CA LYS A 286 -19.44 -6.27 15.75
C LYS A 286 -18.89 -6.36 14.31
N PRO A 287 -17.74 -5.72 14.02
CA PRO A 287 -17.08 -5.92 12.73
C PRO A 287 -16.66 -7.39 12.59
N ARG A 288 -16.88 -7.99 11.42
CA ARG A 288 -16.51 -9.37 11.11
C ARG A 288 -14.99 -9.56 11.01
N ASP A 289 -14.31 -8.57 10.44
CA ASP A 289 -12.89 -8.62 10.09
C ASP A 289 -12.33 -7.19 9.90
N LEU A 290 -11.09 -7.05 9.43
CA LEU A 290 -10.47 -5.75 9.16
C LEU A 290 -10.98 -5.09 7.87
N MET A 291 -11.69 -5.82 7.00
CA MET A 291 -12.39 -5.25 5.85
C MET A 291 -13.58 -4.39 6.30
N ASP A 292 -14.33 -4.84 7.33
CA ASP A 292 -15.37 -4.05 7.97
C ASP A 292 -14.79 -2.77 8.62
N VAL A 293 -13.64 -2.90 9.28
CA VAL A 293 -12.94 -1.76 9.89
C VAL A 293 -12.51 -0.75 8.82
N ALA A 294 -11.95 -1.22 7.71
CA ALA A 294 -11.58 -0.36 6.59
C ALA A 294 -12.80 0.33 5.98
N ALA A 295 -13.93 -0.38 5.83
CA ALA A 295 -15.18 0.19 5.35
C ALA A 295 -15.70 1.30 6.30
N PHE A 296 -15.72 1.04 7.61
CA PHE A 296 -16.08 2.05 8.61
C PHE A 296 -15.23 3.32 8.45
N VAL A 297 -13.90 3.18 8.44
CA VAL A 297 -12.95 4.30 8.29
C VAL A 297 -13.18 5.07 6.99
N ASN A 298 -13.41 4.36 5.87
CA ASN A 298 -13.61 4.97 4.56
C ASN A 298 -14.92 5.77 4.49
N THR A 299 -15.97 5.30 5.16
CA THR A 299 -17.31 5.91 5.13
C THR A 299 -17.42 7.09 6.10
N THR A 300 -16.86 6.98 7.30
CA THR A 300 -17.00 8.01 8.36
C THR A 300 -16.01 9.18 8.24
N LEU A 301 -14.94 9.04 7.45
CA LEU A 301 -13.90 10.08 7.29
C LEU A 301 -13.87 10.73 5.91
N THR A 302 -14.97 10.59 5.15
CA THR A 302 -15.19 11.39 3.94
C THR A 302 -15.31 12.88 4.28
N PRO A 303 -14.95 13.80 3.36
CA PRO A 303 -15.17 15.23 3.59
C PRO A 303 -16.62 15.59 3.88
N THR A 304 -17.58 14.82 3.35
CA THR A 304 -19.02 15.01 3.61
C THR A 304 -19.39 14.55 5.02
N ALA A 305 -18.93 13.38 5.45
CA ALA A 305 -19.16 12.88 6.81
C ALA A 305 -18.59 13.84 7.87
N ILE A 306 -17.35 14.32 7.70
CA ILE A 306 -16.74 15.27 8.64
C ILE A 306 -17.56 16.57 8.72
N ARG A 307 -17.96 17.14 7.57
CA ARG A 307 -18.78 18.37 7.55
C ARG A 307 -20.14 18.20 8.22
N SER A 308 -20.77 17.04 8.08
CA SER A 308 -22.08 16.77 8.69
C SER A 308 -22.07 16.82 10.23
N VAL A 309 -20.88 16.67 10.84
CA VAL A 309 -20.70 16.77 12.29
C VAL A 309 -20.33 18.19 12.73
N SER A 310 -19.53 18.91 11.92
CA SER A 310 -19.13 20.30 12.20
C SER A 310 -20.29 21.30 12.05
N GLU A 311 -21.23 21.06 11.14
CA GLU A 311 -22.43 21.89 10.98
C GLU A 311 -23.45 21.57 12.08
N LYS A 312 -23.37 22.28 13.22
CA LYS A 312 -24.42 22.23 14.27
C LYS A 312 -25.82 22.40 13.62
N PRO A 313 -26.84 21.64 14.04
CA PRO A 313 -28.19 21.82 13.50
C PRO A 313 -28.63 23.27 13.77
N LYS A 314 -29.01 23.99 12.70
CA LYS A 314 -29.67 25.29 12.81
C LYS A 314 -30.87 25.10 13.72
N ARG A 315 -30.87 25.73 14.91
CA ARG A 315 -32.03 25.76 15.81
C ARG A 315 -33.26 26.13 14.98
N ALA A 316 -34.23 25.22 14.92
CA ALA A 316 -35.55 25.53 14.40
C ALA A 316 -36.05 26.78 15.14
N LYS A 317 -36.43 27.81 14.39
CA LYS A 317 -37.18 28.93 14.94
C LYS A 317 -38.43 28.34 15.58
N LYS A 318 -38.55 28.45 16.90
CA LYS A 318 -39.84 28.35 17.57
C LYS A 318 -40.69 29.48 17.00
N GLU A 319 -41.62 29.15 16.12
CA GLU A 319 -42.77 30.01 15.88
C GLU A 319 -43.67 29.86 17.11
N ALA A 320 -43.95 31.03 17.70
CA ALA A 320 -44.79 31.24 18.86
C ALA A 320 -46.24 31.46 18.42
#